data_AF-A0A353W573-F1
#
_entry.id   AF-A0A353W573-F1
#
_cell.length_a   1.000
_cell.length_b   1.000
_cell.length_c   1.000
_cell.angle_alpha   90.00
_cell.angle_beta   90.00
_cell.angle_gamma   90.00
#
_symmetry.space_group_name_H-M   'P 1'
#
loop_
_entity.id
_entity.type
_entity.pdbx_description
1 polymer ?
#
loop_
_entity_poly.entity_id
_entity_poly.type
_entity_poly.pdbx_seq_one_letter_code
_entity_poly.pdbx_strand_id
1 'polypeptide(L)' 'MAFIWKVKTTSGATGVQIAYKQKGKIVKIIHMGSAHTEEELHILLDLARKHLQENQLELFPELFWFTVKWKSGNRVIVHK' A
#
# COMPACT_ATOMS: atom_id res chain seq x y z
N MET A 1 4.96 8.29 -4.81
CA MET A 1 4.96 6.88 -4.37
C MET A 1 5.40 6.82 -2.92
N ALA A 2 4.78 5.99 -2.09
CA ALA A 2 5.22 5.75 -0.72
C ALA A 2 5.67 4.28 -0.57
N PHE A 3 6.61 4.00 0.31
CA PHE A 3 7.10 2.64 0.57
C PHE A 3 7.59 2.49 2.02
N ILE A 4 7.55 1.25 2.52
CA ILE A 4 8.06 0.90 3.84
C ILE A 4 9.57 0.72 3.75
N TRP A 5 10.31 1.38 4.64
CA TRP A 5 11.76 1.30 4.73
C TRP A 5 12.17 0.79 6.11
N LYS A 6 12.90 -0.34 6.14
CA LYS A 6 13.54 -0.87 7.34
C LYS A 6 14.97 -0.33 7.45
N VAL A 7 15.33 0.19 8.61
CA VAL A 7 16.67 0.76 8.88
C VAL A 7 17.25 0.10 10.14
N LYS A 8 18.41 -0.56 10.01
CA LYS A 8 19.14 -1.08 11.16
C LYS A 8 19.84 0.07 11.88
N THR A 9 19.64 0.17 13.19
CA THR A 9 20.27 1.19 14.03
C THR A 9 21.51 0.61 14.73
N THR A 10 22.38 1.49 15.22
CA THR A 10 23.58 1.11 15.99
C THR A 10 23.25 0.45 17.34
N SER A 11 22.05 0.68 17.87
CA SER A 11 21.55 0.01 19.10
C SER A 11 21.07 -1.43 18.88
N GLY A 12 21.13 -1.94 17.64
CA GLY A 12 20.62 -3.27 17.28
C GLY A 12 19.13 -3.31 16.97
N ALA A 13 18.41 -2.19 17.13
CA ALA A 13 17.02 -2.09 16.75
C ALA A 13 16.84 -2.01 15.22
N THR A 14 15.63 -2.27 14.75
CA THR A 14 15.19 -2.05 13.38
C THR A 14 14.12 -0.97 13.37
N GLY A 15 14.48 0.23 12.93
CA GLY A 15 13.53 1.31 12.69
C GLY A 15 12.65 1.00 11.47
N VAL A 16 11.32 1.10 11.63
CA VAL A 16 10.36 1.01 10.53
C VAL A 16 9.91 2.43 10.18
N GLN A 17 9.97 2.75 8.89
CA GLN A 17 9.65 4.07 8.36
C GLN A 17 8.78 3.95 7.12
N ILE A 18 8.03 5.00 6.82
CA ILE A 18 7.35 5.17 5.53
C ILE A 18 7.98 6.37 4.83
N ALA A 19 8.57 6.14 3.67
CA ALA A 19 9.20 7.17 2.86
C ALA A 19 8.33 7.51 1.65
N TYR A 20 8.10 8.80 1.43
CA TYR A 20 7.37 9.33 0.29
C TYR A 20 8.36 9.89 -0.72
N LYS A 21 8.26 9.40 -1.95
CA LYS A 21 9.08 9.80 -3.09
C LYS A 21 8.25 10.59 -4.10
N GLN A 22 8.77 11.75 -4.50
CA GLN A 22 8.24 12.57 -5.60
C GLN A 22 9.38 12.94 -6.55
N LYS A 23 9.19 12.77 -7.86
CA LYS A 23 10.19 13.10 -8.91
C LYS A 23 11.60 12.58 -8.60
N GLY A 24 11.72 11.33 -8.15
CA GLY A 24 13.02 10.73 -7.84
C GLY A 24 13.58 11.04 -6.44
N LYS A 25 13.00 11.99 -5.69
CA LYS A 25 13.52 12.46 -4.39
C LYS A 25 12.61 12.05 -3.24
N ILE A 26 13.18 11.72 -2.09
CA ILE A 26 12.42 11.53 -0.85
C ILE A 26 12.01 12.92 -0.34
N VAL A 27 10.72 13.12 -0.09
CA VAL A 27 10.14 14.41 0.32
C VAL A 27 9.49 14.37 1.69
N LYS A 28 9.17 13.18 2.21
CA LYS A 28 8.62 12.99 3.56
C LYS A 28 9.04 11.62 4.08
N ILE A 29 9.33 11.56 5.36
CA ILE A 29 9.60 10.32 6.09
C ILE A 29 8.70 10.34 7.34
N ILE A 30 7.99 9.24 7.58
CA ILE A 30 7.23 9.01 8.81
C ILE A 30 7.94 7.89 9.57
N HIS A 31 8.30 8.13 10.82
CA HIS A 31 8.83 7.10 11.70
C HIS A 31 7.68 6.33 12.36
N MET A 32 7.63 5.02 12.16
CA MET A 32 6.58 4.16 12.71
C MET A 32 6.97 3.56 14.06
N GLY A 33 8.27 3.46 14.36
CA GLY A 33 8.81 2.89 15.59
C GLY A 33 10.11 2.13 15.36
N SER A 34 10.68 1.57 16.42
CA SER A 34 11.87 0.71 16.39
C SER A 34 11.57 -0.63 17.04
N ALA A 35 11.91 -1.72 16.35
CA ALA A 35 11.73 -3.08 16.84
C ALA A 35 13.06 -3.67 17.34
N HIS A 36 13.04 -4.26 18.52
CA HIS A 36 14.13 -5.01 19.13
C HIS A 36 13.95 -6.53 18.99
N THR A 37 12.74 -6.98 18.66
CA THR A 37 12.42 -8.39 18.38
C THR A 37 11.79 -8.55 17.00
N GLU A 38 11.70 -9.78 16.51
CA GLU A 38 11.04 -10.06 15.23
C GLU A 38 9.53 -9.89 15.34
N GLU A 39 8.94 -10.20 16.49
CA GLU A 39 7.53 -10.01 16.78
C GLU A 39 7.15 -8.52 16.74
N GLU A 40 7.95 -7.67 17.38
CA GLU A 40 7.78 -6.21 17.29
C GLU A 40 7.90 -5.70 15.85
N LEU A 41 8.86 -6.25 15.09
CA LEU A 41 9.06 -5.87 13.70
C LEU A 41 7.82 -6.23 12.85
N HIS A 42 7.24 -7.41 13.04
CA HIS A 42 6.02 -7.80 12.35
C HIS A 42 4.85 -6.87 12.67
N ILE A 43 4.65 -6.52 13.95
CA ILE A 43 3.60 -5.58 14.36
C ILE A 43 3.80 -4.22 13.67
N LEU A 44 5.02 -3.68 13.68
CA LEU A 44 5.32 -2.38 13.04
C LEU A 44 5.12 -2.43 11.52
N LEU A 45 5.47 -3.54 10.87
CA LEU A 45 5.26 -3.71 9.44
C LEU A 45 3.77 -3.77 9.09
N ASP A 46 2.95 -4.42 9.90
CA ASP A 46 1.51 -4.49 9.68
C ASP A 46 0.84 -3.13 9.89
N LEU A 47 1.24 -2.37 10.92
CA LEU A 47 0.81 -0.98 11.10
C LEU A 47 1.22 -0.11 9.91
N ALA A 48 2.44 -0.24 9.42
CA ALA A 48 2.91 0.52 8.26
C ALA A 48 2.15 0.17 6.97
N ARG A 49 1.80 -1.11 6.76
CA ARG A 49 0.96 -1.55 5.63
C ARG A 49 -0.44 -0.97 5.72
N LYS A 50 -1.08 -1.02 6.89
CA LYS A 50 -2.40 -0.42 7.12
C LYS A 50 -2.39 1.07 6.81
N HIS A 51 -1.38 1.80 7.29
CA HIS A 51 -1.24 3.24 7.01
C HIS A 51 -1.10 3.55 5.51
N LEU A 52 -0.41 2.71 4.74
CA LEU A 52 -0.32 2.86 3.29
C LEU A 52 -1.66 2.59 2.59
N GLN A 53 -2.43 1.62 3.07
CA GLN A 53 -3.73 1.27 2.50
C GLN A 53 -4.81 2.34 2.79
N GLU A 54 -4.79 2.98 3.97
CA GLU A 54 -5.72 4.07 4.34
C GLU A 54 -5.70 5.23 3.33
N ASN A 55 -4.57 5.45 2.66
CA ASN A 55 -4.39 6.53 1.69
C ASN A 55 -4.53 6.06 0.24
N GLN A 56 -4.89 4.80 0.02
CA GLN A 56 -5.10 4.22 -1.30
C GLN A 56 -6.60 4.17 -1.59
N LEU A 57 -7.03 4.91 -2.61
CA LEU A 57 -8.39 4.75 -3.15
C LEU A 57 -8.54 3.33 -3.70
N GLU A 58 -9.67 2.68 -3.40
CA GLU A 58 -10.01 1.42 -4.06
C GLU A 58 -10.05 1.63 -5.57
N LEU A 59 -9.32 0.77 -6.29
CA LEU A 59 -9.22 0.86 -7.75
C LEU A 59 -10.57 0.54 -8.43
N PHE A 60 -11.41 -0.25 -7.77
CA PHE A 60 -12.75 -0.62 -8.21
C PHE A 60 -13.70 -0.66 -7.00
N PRO A 61 -14.27 0.47 -6.59
CA PRO A 61 -15.17 0.52 -5.43
C PRO A 61 -16.52 -0.16 -5.67
N GLU A 62 -16.75 -0.68 -6.88
CA GLU A 62 -18.05 -1.17 -7.32
C GLU A 62 -17.83 -2.46 -8.13
N LEU A 63 -18.21 -3.61 -7.56
CA LEU A 63 -18.50 -4.82 -8.33
C LEU A 63 -19.78 -4.57 -9.15
N PHE A 64 -19.71 -3.67 -10.14
CA PHE A 64 -20.77 -3.56 -11.13
C PHE A 64 -20.77 -4.86 -11.94
N TRP A 65 -21.80 -5.66 -11.71
CA TRP A 65 -22.05 -6.94 -12.37
C TRP A 65 -22.42 -6.73 -13.84
N PHE A 66 -21.47 -6.30 -14.67
CA PHE A 66 -21.68 -6.22 -16.12
C PHE A 66 -21.59 -7.61 -16.74
N THR A 67 -22.69 -8.08 -17.33
CA THR A 67 -22.65 -9.25 -18.21
C THR A 67 -22.29 -8.80 -19.62
N VAL A 68 -21.08 -9.10 -20.09
CA VAL A 68 -20.73 -8.90 -21.50
C VAL A 68 -21.34 -10.02 -22.32
N LYS A 69 -22.29 -9.72 -23.21
CA LYS A 69 -22.81 -10.67 -24.19
C LYS A 69 -22.20 -10.36 -25.57
N TRP A 70 -21.62 -11.39 -26.18
CA TRP A 70 -21.18 -11.33 -27.57
C TRP A 70 -22.36 -11.60 -28.50
N LYS A 71 -22.65 -10.68 -29.43
CA LYS A 71 -23.57 -10.92 -30.55
C LYS A 71 -22.96 -10.39 -31.84
N SER A 72 -22.65 -11.31 -32.75
CA SER A 72 -22.34 -11.06 -34.18
C SER A 72 -21.62 -9.73 -34.48
N GLY A 73 -20.37 -9.62 -34.04
CA GLY A 73 -19.44 -8.57 -34.48
C GLY A 73 -19.43 -7.26 -33.69
N ASN A 74 -20.44 -6.97 -32.86
CA ASN A 74 -20.43 -5.78 -32.00
C ASN A 74 -20.52 -6.15 -30.51
N ARG A 75 -19.68 -5.50 -29.69
CA ARG A 75 -19.76 -5.60 -28.22
C ARG A 75 -20.93 -4.73 -27.73
N VAL A 76 -21.88 -5.34 -27.04
CA VAL A 76 -22.97 -4.61 -26.39
C VAL A 76 -22.82 -4.74 -24.88
N ILE A 77 -22.66 -3.62 -24.20
CA ILE A 77 -22.66 -3.54 -22.74
C ILE A 77 -24.12 -3.43 -22.31
N VAL A 78 -24.62 -4.44 -21.61
CA VAL A 78 -25.99 -4.46 -21.09
C VAL A 78 -25.93 -4.17 -19.60
N HIS A 79 -26.62 -3.10 -19.19
CA HIS A 79 -26.90 -2.81 -17.79
C HIS A 79 -28.20 -3.54 -17.44
N LYS A 80 -28.23 -4.24 -16.30
CA LYS A 80 -29.42 -4.93 -15.81
C LYS A 80 -30.07 -4.12 -14.70
#